data_AF-A0A7W3FJV6-F1
#
_entry.id   AF-A0A7W3FJV6-F1
#
_cell.length_a   1.000
_cell.length_b   1.000
_cell.length_c   1.000
_cell.angle_alpha   90.00
_cell.angle_beta   90.00
_cell.angle_gamma   90.00
#
_symmetry.space_group_name_H-M   'P 1'
#
loop_
_entity.id
_entity.type
_entity.pdbx_description
1 polymer ?
#
loop_
_entity_poly.entity_id
_entity_poly.type
_entity_poly.pdbx_seq_one_letter_code
_entity_poly.pdbx_strand_id
1 'polypeptide(L)'
;MRNPHAARLRAAGLRATSARIAVLQVMPEVLVAHGHATPQLLWQACGKRGYTVHRQVFYRLLPDLVAAGLVPLDAIRIGVDERAGN
;
A
#
# COMPACT_ATOMS: atom_id res chain seq x y z
N MET A 1 -21.74 1.83 7.11
CA MET A 1 -20.59 2.68 7.49
C MET A 1 -19.87 3.17 6.23
N ARG A 2 -19.64 4.48 6.10
CA ARG A 2 -18.97 5.09 4.94
C ARG A 2 -17.46 4.82 5.05
N ASN A 3 -16.91 3.98 4.17
CA ASN A 3 -15.46 3.68 4.20
C ASN A 3 -14.66 4.90 3.72
N PRO A 4 -13.86 5.56 4.59
CA PRO A 4 -13.14 6.78 4.24
C PRO A 4 -12.07 6.56 3.16
N HIS A 5 -11.45 5.39 3.11
CA HIS A 5 -10.47 5.05 2.06
C HIS A 5 -11.14 4.92 0.69
N ALA A 6 -12.35 4.34 0.65
CA ALA A 6 -13.12 4.27 -0.58
C ALA A 6 -13.53 5.66 -1.10
N ALA A 7 -13.81 6.61 -0.20
CA ALA A 7 -14.07 8.00 -0.59
C ALA A 7 -12.82 8.69 -1.14
N ARG A 8 -11.66 8.53 -0.48
CA ARG A 8 -10.36 9.07 -0.95
C ARG A 8 -9.98 8.53 -2.33
N LEU A 9 -10.16 7.22 -2.56
CA LEU A 9 -9.90 6.60 -3.86
C LEU A 9 -10.77 7.21 -4.96
N ARG A 10 -12.08 7.37 -4.72
CA ARG A 10 -12.99 7.98 -5.69
C ARG A 10 -12.67 9.45 -5.95
N ALA A 11 -12.33 10.21 -4.91
CA ALA A 11 -11.92 11.60 -5.04
C ALA A 11 -10.65 11.75 -5.91
N ALA A 12 -9.77 10.75 -5.88
CA ALA A 12 -8.58 10.68 -6.73
C ALA A 12 -8.85 10.05 -8.13
N GLY A 13 -10.11 9.86 -8.53
CA GLY A 13 -10.47 9.25 -9.81
C GLY A 13 -10.20 7.75 -9.91
N LEU A 14 -9.86 7.09 -8.80
CA LEU A 14 -9.54 5.66 -8.77
C LEU A 14 -10.73 4.81 -8.34
N ARG A 15 -10.86 3.63 -8.95
CA ARG A 15 -11.80 2.61 -8.50
C ARG A 15 -11.44 2.13 -7.10
N ALA A 16 -12.40 2.17 -6.18
CA ALA A 16 -12.27 1.68 -4.81
C ALA A 16 -12.37 0.13 -4.77
N THR A 17 -11.24 -0.55 -4.98
CA THR A 17 -11.15 -2.02 -4.87
C THR A 17 -10.66 -2.45 -3.49
N SER A 18 -10.96 -3.69 -3.09
CA SER A 18 -10.52 -4.27 -1.81
C SER A 18 -8.99 -4.17 -1.64
N ALA A 19 -8.23 -4.44 -2.71
CA ALA A 19 -6.78 -4.35 -2.70
C ALA A 19 -6.26 -2.92 -2.47
N ARG A 20 -6.84 -1.92 -3.16
CA ARG A 20 -6.44 -0.51 -2.96
C ARG A 20 -6.81 -0.01 -1.57
N ILE A 21 -7.97 -0.41 -1.06
CA ILE A 21 -8.39 -0.10 0.31
C ILE A 21 -7.42 -0.71 1.32
N ALA A 22 -7.04 -1.99 1.13
CA ALA A 22 -6.10 -2.68 2.01
C ALA A 22 -4.76 -1.94 2.09
N VAL A 23 -4.19 -1.51 0.95
CA VAL A 23 -2.93 -0.75 0.92
C VAL A 23 -3.03 0.53 1.75
N LEU A 24 -4.10 1.30 1.57
CA LEU A 24 -4.31 2.55 2.31
C LEU A 24 -4.53 2.33 3.80
N GLN A 25 -5.03 1.15 4.20
CA GLN A 25 -5.22 0.79 5.60
C GLN A 25 -3.93 0.33 6.27
N VAL A 26 -3.06 -0.41 5.57
CA VAL A 26 -1.82 -0.94 6.16
C VAL A 26 -0.63 0.02 6.06
N MET A 27 -0.71 1.04 5.19
CA MET A 27 0.37 2.01 5.00
C MET A 27 0.82 2.68 6.30
N PRO A 28 -0.06 3.23 7.16
CA PRO A 28 0.38 3.89 8.39
C PRO A 28 1.12 2.92 9.33
N GLU A 29 0.68 1.67 9.44
CA GLU A 29 1.32 0.65 10.28
C GLU A 29 2.72 0.32 9.79
N VAL A 30 2.90 0.14 8.49
CA VAL A 30 4.20 -0.15 7.90
C VAL A 30 5.16 1.03 8.09
N LEU A 31 4.67 2.25 7.90
CA LEU A 31 5.48 3.46 8.13
C LEU A 31 5.87 3.64 9.60
N VAL A 32 4.96 3.38 10.54
CA VAL A 32 5.27 3.43 11.98
C VAL A 32 6.28 2.35 12.37
N ALA A 33 6.15 1.14 11.84
CA ALA A 33 7.01 0.02 12.21
C ALA A 33 8.42 0.07 11.58
N HIS A 34 8.54 0.59 10.36
CA HIS A 34 9.78 0.50 9.58
C HIS A 34 10.38 1.87 9.20
N GLY A 35 9.65 2.97 9.40
CA GLY A 35 10.04 4.32 8.96
C GLY A 35 9.99 4.52 7.43
N HIS A 36 9.71 3.47 6.66
CA HIS A 36 9.58 3.48 5.21
C HIS A 36 8.66 2.34 4.77
N ALA A 37 8.15 2.40 3.53
CA ALA A 37 7.33 1.36 2.94
C ALA A 37 8.04 0.75 1.73
N THR A 38 8.12 -0.58 1.68
CA THR A 38 8.46 -1.31 0.46
C THR A 38 7.20 -2.03 -0.05
N PRO A 39 7.10 -2.32 -1.37
CA PRO A 39 5.99 -3.11 -1.89
C PRO A 39 5.84 -4.47 -1.17
N GLN A 40 6.95 -5.05 -0.71
CA GLN A 40 6.96 -6.32 0.02
C GLN A 40 6.41 -6.18 1.44
N LEU A 41 6.83 -5.17 2.19
CA LEU A 41 6.32 -4.91 3.55
C LEU A 41 4.82 -4.64 3.54
N LEU A 42 4.35 -3.84 2.59
CA LEU A 42 2.92 -3.54 2.45
C LEU A 42 2.11 -4.80 2.07
N TRP A 43 2.62 -5.63 1.16
CA TRP A 43 1.96 -6.88 0.79
C TRP A 43 1.90 -7.87 1.96
N GLN A 44 2.99 -8.01 2.72
CA GLN A 44 3.02 -8.83 3.93
C GLN A 44 2.04 -8.30 5.00
N ALA A 45 1.97 -6.99 5.21
CA ALA A 45 1.02 -6.37 6.14
C ALA A 45 -0.44 -6.58 5.70
N CYS A 46 -0.74 -6.55 4.40
CA CYS A 46 -2.06 -6.91 3.87
C CYS A 46 -2.42 -8.36 4.25
N GLY A 47 -1.48 -9.30 4.06
CA GLY A 47 -1.67 -10.70 4.43
C GLY A 47 -1.93 -10.88 5.93
N LYS A 48 -1.17 -10.19 6.79
CA LYS A 48 -1.36 -10.23 8.27
C LYS A 48 -2.74 -9.75 8.71
N ARG A 49 -3.40 -8.88 7.93
CA ARG A 49 -4.78 -8.42 8.18
C ARG A 49 -5.86 -9.29 7.53
N GLY A 50 -5.49 -10.40 6.91
CA GLY A 50 -6.42 -11.31 6.27
C GLY A 50 -6.89 -10.86 4.87
N TYR A 51 -6.21 -9.88 4.25
CA TYR A 51 -6.51 -9.52 2.86
C TYR A 51 -5.85 -10.49 1.89
N THR A 52 -6.65 -11.12 1.04
CA THR A 52 -6.18 -11.97 -0.06
C THR A 52 -5.88 -11.12 -1.29
N VAL A 53 -4.64 -10.66 -1.42
CA VAL A 53 -4.18 -9.90 -2.58
C VAL A 53 -3.01 -10.61 -3.24
N HIS A 54 -3.15 -10.95 -4.52
CA HIS A 54 -2.07 -11.55 -5.28
C HIS A 54 -0.91 -10.57 -5.44
N ARG A 55 0.33 -11.04 -5.21
CA ARG A 55 1.54 -10.20 -5.22
C ARG A 55 1.67 -9.40 -6.52
N GLN A 56 1.43 -10.02 -7.68
CA GLN A 56 1.53 -9.32 -8.96
C GLN A 56 0.49 -8.19 -9.12
N VAL A 57 -0.73 -8.36 -8.59
CA VAL A 57 -1.77 -7.32 -8.59
C VAL A 57 -1.35 -6.17 -7.68
N PHE A 58 -0.74 -6.49 -6.55
CA PHE A 58 -0.22 -5.52 -5.58
C PHE A 58 0.85 -4.60 -6.20
N TYR A 59 1.84 -5.18 -6.89
CA TYR A 59 2.90 -4.40 -7.52
C TYR A 59 2.38 -3.55 -8.69
N ARG A 60 1.34 -4.01 -9.40
CA ARG A 60 0.73 -3.24 -10.49
C ARG A 60 -0.08 -2.03 -10.01
N LEU A 61 -0.78 -2.12 -8.88
CA LEU A 61 -1.63 -1.03 -8.40
C LEU A 61 -0.89 0.05 -7.62
N LEU A 62 0.30 -0.25 -7.09
CA LEU A 62 1.02 0.68 -6.22
C LEU A 62 1.46 1.96 -6.95
N PRO A 63 1.98 1.90 -8.21
CA PRO A 63 2.25 3.10 -8.99
C PRO A 63 1.01 4.00 -9.17
N ASP A 64 -0.18 3.44 -9.41
CA ASP A 64 -1.41 4.21 -9.54
C ASP A 64 -1.72 5.01 -8.26
N LEU A 65 -1.50 4.39 -7.09
CA LEU A 65 -1.77 5.02 -5.79
C LEU A 65 -0.77 6.13 -5.47
N VAL A 66 0.48 5.96 -5.89
CA VAL A 66 1.53 6.99 -5.77
C VAL A 66 1.26 8.15 -6.72
N ALA A 67 0.97 7.85 -8.00
CA ALA A 67 0.63 8.87 -8.99
C ALA A 67 -0.62 9.68 -8.59
N ALA A 68 -1.57 9.05 -7.91
CA ALA A 68 -2.75 9.70 -7.35
C ALA A 68 -2.49 10.49 -6.05
N GLY A 69 -1.24 10.54 -5.55
CA GLY A 69 -0.88 11.22 -4.31
C GLY A 69 -1.51 10.62 -3.04
N LEU A 70 -2.03 9.39 -3.12
CA LEU A 70 -2.64 8.70 -1.97
C LEU A 70 -1.61 8.00 -1.10
N VAL A 71 -0.41 7.77 -1.66
CA VAL A 71 0.75 7.22 -1.00
C VAL A 71 1.93 8.16 -1.24
N PRO A 72 2.71 8.53 -0.21
CA PRO A 72 3.85 9.41 -0.39
C PRO A 72 4.94 8.71 -1.20
N LEU A 73 5.41 9.31 -2.29
CA LEU A 73 6.47 8.74 -3.13
C LEU A 73 7.78 8.60 -2.36
N ASP A 74 8.12 9.60 -1.54
CA ASP A 74 9.27 9.66 -0.65
C ASP A 74 9.26 8.55 0.42
N ALA A 75 8.07 8.08 0.79
CA ALA A 75 7.91 6.98 1.73
C ALA A 75 8.08 5.60 1.08
N ILE A 76 8.00 5.48 -0.27
CA ILE A 76 8.18 4.20 -0.96
C ILE A 76 9.63 4.00 -1.38
N ARG A 77 10.26 2.96 -0.84
CA ARG A 77 11.55 2.46 -1.31
C ARG A 77 11.34 1.39 -2.39
N ILE A 78 11.57 1.78 -3.65
CA ILE A 78 11.57 0.87 -4.80
C ILE A 78 13.03 0.47 -5.07
N GLY A 79 13.38 -0.80 -4.86
CA GLY A 79 14.69 -1.35 -5.22
C GLY A 79 15.72 -1.50 -4.10
N VAL A 80 15.33 -1.36 -2.83
CA VAL A 80 16.20 -1.78 -1.73
C VAL A 80 15.97 -3.27 -1.50
N ASP A 81 16.85 -4.08 -2.07
CA ASP A 81 17.02 -5.49 -1.71
C ASP A 81 17.27 -5.52 -0.19
N GLU A 82 16.33 -6.05 0.60
CA GLU A 82 16.48 -6.21 2.05
C GLU A 82 17.50 -7.34 2.39
N ARG A 83 18.63 -7.38 1.69
CA ARG A 83 19.83 -8.14 2.10
C ARG A 83 20.78 -7.24 2.86
N ALA A 84 20.33 -6.76 4.02
CA ALA A 84 21.22 -6.27 5.08
C ALA A 84 20.41 -6.20 6.38
N GLY A 85 20.52 -7.22 7.22
CA GLY A 85 19.90 -7.16 8.55
C GLY A 85 19.79 -8.49 9.29
N ASN A 86 20.94 -9.12 9.57
CA ASN A 86 21.22 -10.14 10.59
C ASN A 86 20.51 -11.50 10.48
#